data_AF-A0A941URX4-F1
#
_entry.id   AF-A0A941URX4-F1
#
_cell.length_a   1.000
_cell.length_b   1.000
_cell.length_c   1.000
_cell.angle_alpha   90.00
_cell.angle_beta   90.00
_cell.angle_gamma   90.00
#
_symmetry.space_group_name_H-M   'P 1'
#
loop_
_entity.id
_entity.type
_entity.pdbx_description
1 polymer ?
#
loop_
_entity_poly.entity_id
_entity_poly.type
_entity_poly.pdbx_seq_one_letter_code
_entity_poly.pdbx_strand_id
1 'polypeptide(L)'
;MKVLVTKEKGMNTIMKMTGLLLVASLLFLGAAGWAQEGSGGLFTWTDKDGVVHMTDSLDKVPKEYRSKTQRAGNGASSDKVVPAAQSPTAPATSNQGGGNDAALKAQWQSRMLDAKRRLQNAENNYQQLEKRKSDLQAQWGSSGSALPPQEALDQMKQMDVDMSRAKAEIDNARDQINNVIPDEARRAGIPPGWLREVE
;
A
#
# COMPACT_ATOMS: atom_id res chain seq x y z
N MET A 1 -37.74 -12.28 64.65
CA MET A 1 -36.85 -13.07 63.78
C MET A 1 -35.73 -12.16 63.29
N LYS A 2 -34.49 -12.39 63.74
CA LYS A 2 -33.30 -11.61 63.38
C LYS A 2 -32.49 -12.45 62.40
N VAL A 3 -32.35 -11.99 61.15
CA VAL A 3 -31.45 -12.62 60.17
C VAL A 3 -30.17 -11.78 60.15
N LEU A 4 -29.08 -12.42 60.56
CA LEU A 4 -27.73 -11.88 60.66
C LEU A 4 -27.15 -11.67 59.26
N VAL A 5 -26.71 -10.45 58.99
CA VAL A 5 -25.87 -10.08 57.85
C VAL A 5 -24.42 -10.47 58.20
N THR A 6 -23.89 -11.50 57.54
CA THR A 6 -22.49 -11.89 57.69
C THR A 6 -21.64 -11.07 56.72
N LYS A 7 -20.78 -10.25 57.32
CA LYS A 7 -19.80 -9.36 56.70
C LYS A 7 -18.48 -10.13 56.59
N GLU A 8 -18.09 -10.57 55.39
CA GLU A 8 -16.73 -11.07 55.15
C GLU A 8 -15.74 -9.91 55.04
N LYS A 9 -14.73 -9.93 55.90
CA LYS A 9 -13.59 -9.02 55.92
C LYS A 9 -12.34 -9.85 56.26
N GLY A 10 -11.33 -9.80 55.40
CA GLY A 10 -9.97 -10.30 55.67
C GLY A 10 -9.22 -10.62 54.37
N MET A 11 -8.35 -9.73 53.87
CA MET A 11 -6.88 -9.75 54.10
C MET A 11 -6.20 -10.89 53.29
N ASN A 12 -5.46 -10.65 52.21
CA ASN A 12 -4.10 -10.07 52.13
C ASN A 12 -3.77 -9.93 50.62
N THR A 13 -3.16 -8.87 50.10
CA THR A 13 -1.71 -8.66 50.20
C THR A 13 -1.40 -7.22 49.79
N ILE A 14 -0.85 -6.48 50.75
CA ILE A 14 -0.22 -5.18 50.60
C ILE A 14 1.21 -5.45 50.13
N MET A 15 1.60 -4.98 48.95
CA MET A 15 3.01 -4.85 48.60
C MET A 15 3.30 -3.37 48.34
N LYS A 16 3.71 -2.69 49.42
CA LYS A 16 4.34 -1.37 49.41
C LYS A 16 5.70 -1.52 48.71
N MET A 17 5.95 -0.79 47.62
CA MET A 17 6.57 0.55 47.59
C MET A 17 8.05 0.55 48.00
N THR A 18 8.86 1.09 47.07
CA THR A 18 10.11 1.86 47.29
C THR A 18 11.44 1.10 47.28
N GLY A 19 12.28 1.44 46.29
CA GLY A 19 13.68 1.03 46.19
C GLY A 19 14.38 1.63 44.96
N LEU A 20 14.50 2.96 44.94
CA LEU A 20 15.30 3.75 44.01
C LEU A 20 16.79 3.69 44.42
N LEU A 21 17.70 3.26 43.53
CA LEU A 21 19.15 3.57 43.58
C LEU A 21 19.77 3.21 42.20
N LEU A 22 19.94 4.15 41.27
CA LEU A 22 21.15 4.97 41.05
C LEU A 22 22.45 4.15 40.86
N VAL A 23 22.81 3.89 39.60
CA VAL A 23 24.21 4.05 39.13
C VAL A 23 24.15 4.72 37.76
N ALA A 24 24.60 5.96 37.75
CA ALA A 24 24.88 6.78 36.58
C ALA A 24 26.38 6.74 36.28
N SER A 25 26.71 6.99 35.01
CA SER A 25 27.98 7.54 34.48
C SER A 25 29.08 6.55 34.09
N LEU A 26 29.35 6.45 32.78
CA LEU A 26 30.45 7.16 32.09
C LEU A 26 30.27 6.94 30.57
N LEU A 27 29.73 7.89 29.80
CA LEU A 27 30.48 8.90 29.03
C LEU A 27 31.74 8.35 28.33
N PHE A 28 31.61 8.02 27.04
CA PHE A 28 32.64 8.32 26.05
C PHE A 28 32.03 9.11 24.89
N LEU A 29 32.53 10.34 24.76
CA LEU A 29 32.40 11.23 23.61
C LEU A 29 32.98 10.55 22.37
N GLY A 30 32.27 10.72 21.25
CA GLY A 30 32.74 10.39 19.91
C GLY A 30 31.91 11.15 18.88
N ALA A 31 32.05 12.48 18.86
CA ALA A 31 31.57 13.30 17.75
C ALA A 31 32.45 13.07 16.51
N ALA A 32 31.85 13.28 15.34
CA ALA A 32 32.46 13.32 14.01
C ALA A 32 32.94 11.98 13.45
N GLY A 33 32.10 11.41 12.60
CA GLY A 33 32.53 10.35 11.69
C GLY A 33 31.40 9.82 10.81
N TRP A 34 31.30 10.35 9.60
CA TRP A 34 30.81 9.66 8.39
C TRP A 34 29.29 9.33 8.44
N ALA A 35 28.39 10.18 7.92
CA ALA A 35 28.23 10.34 6.48
C ALA A 35 28.98 9.26 5.67
N GLN A 36 28.48 8.04 5.69
CA GLN A 36 28.57 7.19 4.52
C GLN A 36 27.17 6.73 4.16
N GLU A 37 26.48 7.69 3.56
CA GLU A 37 25.55 7.44 2.48
C GLU A 37 26.24 6.49 1.50
N GLY A 38 26.04 5.19 1.74
CA GLY A 38 26.20 4.20 0.71
C GLY A 38 25.11 4.48 -0.31
N SER A 39 25.33 5.50 -1.16
CA SER A 39 24.81 5.51 -2.52
C SER A 39 25.39 4.26 -3.18
N GLY A 40 24.79 3.11 -2.87
CA GLY A 40 25.02 1.83 -3.48
C GLY A 40 24.60 2.01 -4.92
N GLY A 41 25.55 2.52 -5.71
CA GLY A 41 25.35 2.77 -7.12
C GLY A 41 24.98 1.45 -7.72
N LEU A 42 23.78 1.38 -8.24
CA LEU A 42 23.26 0.17 -8.82
C LEU A 42 24.06 -0.11 -10.10
N PHE A 43 24.77 -1.23 -10.12
CA PHE A 43 25.57 -1.65 -11.26
C PHE A 43 24.73 -2.54 -12.15
N THR A 44 24.56 -2.15 -13.41
CA THR A 44 23.91 -2.98 -14.41
C THR A 44 24.91 -3.44 -15.46
N TRP A 45 24.81 -4.70 -15.88
CA TRP A 45 25.56 -5.21 -17.02
C TRP A 45 24.69 -6.16 -17.85
N THR A 46 24.95 -6.21 -19.15
CA THR A 46 24.32 -7.16 -20.06
C THR A 46 25.30 -8.30 -20.32
N ASP A 47 24.87 -9.54 -20.11
CA ASP A 47 25.68 -10.72 -20.41
C ASP A 47 25.71 -11.04 -21.92
N LYS A 48 26.45 -12.10 -22.28
CA LYS A 48 26.58 -12.57 -23.67
C LYS A 48 25.26 -13.07 -24.28
N ASP A 49 24.30 -13.42 -23.42
CA ASP A 49 22.99 -13.95 -23.79
C ASP A 49 21.93 -12.82 -23.84
N GLY A 50 22.34 -11.56 -23.61
CA GLY A 50 21.49 -10.38 -23.66
C GLY A 50 20.72 -10.10 -22.37
N VAL A 51 20.96 -10.85 -21.29
CA VAL A 51 20.27 -10.67 -20.00
C VAL A 51 20.90 -9.54 -19.22
N VAL A 52 20.09 -8.60 -18.76
CA VAL A 52 20.53 -7.49 -17.92
C VAL A 52 20.52 -7.93 -16.45
N HIS A 53 21.69 -7.97 -15.85
CA HIS A 53 21.88 -8.24 -14.43
C HIS A 53 22.10 -6.93 -13.68
N MET A 54 21.67 -6.91 -12.42
CA MET A 54 21.68 -5.73 -11.57
C MET A 54 22.22 -6.10 -10.20
N THR A 55 23.20 -5.34 -9.69
CA THR A 55 23.80 -5.61 -8.39
C THR A 55 24.14 -4.33 -7.63
N ASP A 56 24.06 -4.42 -6.31
CA ASP A 56 24.44 -3.38 -5.36
C ASP A 56 25.96 -3.29 -5.14
N SER A 57 26.71 -4.28 -5.64
CA SER A 57 28.13 -4.48 -5.32
C SER A 57 28.95 -4.77 -6.57
N LEU A 58 29.93 -3.92 -6.87
CA LEU A 58 30.83 -4.09 -8.04
C LEU A 58 31.56 -5.45 -8.04
N ASP A 59 31.81 -6.02 -6.86
CA ASP A 59 32.48 -7.31 -6.72
C ASP A 59 31.66 -8.49 -7.29
N LYS A 60 30.33 -8.35 -7.31
CA LYS A 60 29.40 -9.35 -7.87
C LYS A 60 29.31 -9.27 -9.40
N VAL A 61 29.89 -8.23 -10.02
CA VAL A 61 29.98 -8.12 -11.48
C VAL A 61 31.14 -8.98 -11.98
N PRO A 62 30.90 -9.94 -12.90
CA PRO A 62 31.98 -10.72 -13.50
C PRO A 62 33.00 -9.81 -14.19
N LYS A 63 34.29 -10.13 -14.05
CA LYS A 63 35.40 -9.26 -14.49
C LYS A 63 35.28 -8.82 -15.96
N GLU A 64 34.71 -9.67 -16.80
CA GLU A 64 34.51 -9.43 -18.24
C GLU A 64 33.52 -8.29 -18.54
N TYR A 65 32.63 -7.96 -17.59
CA TYR A 65 31.59 -6.94 -17.74
C TYR A 65 31.85 -5.67 -16.93
N ARG A 66 32.92 -5.64 -16.12
CA ARG A 66 33.30 -4.48 -15.29
C ARG A 66 33.67 -3.24 -16.10
N SER A 67 34.13 -3.40 -17.34
CA SER A 67 34.48 -2.30 -18.25
C SER A 67 33.27 -1.71 -18.98
N LYS A 68 32.12 -2.40 -18.98
CA LYS A 68 30.88 -1.99 -19.65
C LYS A 68 29.77 -1.60 -18.67
N THR A 69 30.07 -1.56 -17.37
CA THR A 69 29.10 -1.28 -16.31
C THR A 69 28.89 0.22 -16.20
N GLN A 70 27.64 0.67 -16.35
CA GLN A 70 27.28 2.07 -16.15
C GLN A 70 26.78 2.24 -14.72
N ARG A 71 27.46 3.08 -13.93
CA ARG A 71 26.99 3.44 -12.58
C ARG A 71 25.83 4.44 -12.75
N ALA A 72 24.63 4.04 -12.35
CA ALA A 72 23.50 4.96 -12.28
C ALA A 72 23.76 6.00 -11.17
N GLY A 73 24.36 7.14 -11.51
CA GLY A 73 24.61 8.20 -10.53
C GLY A 73 25.48 9.39 -10.94
N ASN A 74 26.37 9.30 -11.94
CA ASN A 74 27.21 10.44 -12.33
C ASN A 74 26.97 10.85 -13.79
N GLY A 75 26.24 11.96 -13.96
CA GLY A 75 26.34 12.77 -15.17
C GLY A 75 27.67 13.52 -15.15
N ALA A 76 28.53 13.25 -16.12
CA ALA A 76 29.57 14.16 -16.58
C ALA A 76 29.85 13.89 -18.06
N SER A 77 29.58 14.92 -18.85
CA SER A 77 29.59 15.00 -20.30
C SER A 77 30.89 14.50 -20.95
N SER A 78 30.78 13.95 -22.17
CA SER A 78 31.73 14.25 -23.24
C SER A 78 31.00 14.24 -24.58
N ASP A 79 30.86 15.45 -25.11
CA ASP A 79 30.46 15.78 -26.47
C ASP A 79 31.27 15.01 -27.53
N LYS A 80 30.56 14.38 -28.47
CA LYS A 80 31.00 14.26 -29.88
C LYS A 80 29.81 14.10 -30.83
N VAL A 81 29.24 15.24 -31.19
CA VAL A 81 28.62 15.68 -32.46
C VAL A 81 28.10 14.63 -33.50
N VAL A 82 26.75 14.53 -33.62
CA VAL A 82 25.78 14.60 -34.78
C VAL A 82 26.03 13.69 -36.04
N PRO A 83 25.04 13.13 -36.83
CA PRO A 83 23.64 13.58 -37.06
C PRO A 83 22.48 12.54 -37.12
N ALA A 84 21.28 13.05 -36.82
CA ALA A 84 19.95 12.72 -37.34
C ALA A 84 19.61 11.28 -37.76
N ALA A 85 18.75 10.60 -36.98
CA ALA A 85 17.51 9.97 -37.46
C ALA A 85 16.84 9.17 -36.32
N GLN A 86 15.52 9.33 -36.23
CA GLN A 86 14.56 8.39 -35.64
C GLN A 86 14.52 8.30 -34.10
N SER A 87 13.39 8.73 -33.56
CA SER A 87 12.89 8.29 -32.25
C SER A 87 13.06 6.77 -32.12
N PRO A 88 13.74 6.25 -31.09
CA PRO A 88 13.64 4.85 -30.78
C PRO A 88 12.30 4.63 -30.10
N THR A 89 11.39 4.05 -30.89
CA THR A 89 10.30 3.18 -30.45
C THR A 89 10.62 2.51 -29.12
N ALA A 90 9.66 2.57 -28.20
CA ALA A 90 9.67 1.82 -26.94
C ALA A 90 10.27 0.41 -27.16
N PRO A 91 11.27 -0.01 -26.36
CA PRO A 91 11.75 -1.38 -26.45
C PRO A 91 10.59 -2.29 -26.07
N ALA A 92 10.17 -3.12 -27.03
CA ALA A 92 9.29 -4.26 -26.80
C ALA A 92 9.96 -5.15 -25.75
N THR A 93 9.40 -5.15 -24.55
CA THR A 93 9.86 -5.96 -23.42
C THR A 93 9.72 -7.44 -23.76
N SER A 94 10.88 -8.07 -23.94
CA SER A 94 11.21 -9.47 -23.64
C SER A 94 10.05 -10.49 -23.65
N ASN A 95 9.90 -11.15 -24.79
CA ASN A 95 9.22 -12.42 -24.92
C ASN A 95 10.16 -13.53 -24.40
N GLN A 96 10.24 -13.72 -23.08
CA GLN A 96 11.01 -14.80 -22.45
C GLN A 96 10.19 -15.41 -21.30
N GLY A 97 9.33 -16.38 -21.61
CA GLY A 97 8.77 -17.28 -20.59
C GLY A 97 7.30 -17.65 -20.74
N GLY A 98 6.87 -18.22 -21.86
CA GLY A 98 5.46 -18.56 -22.12
C GLY A 98 4.75 -19.44 -21.08
N GLY A 99 5.47 -20.09 -20.15
CA GLY A 99 4.88 -20.79 -18.99
C GLY A 99 4.69 -19.91 -17.75
N ASN A 100 5.62 -18.98 -17.47
CA ASN A 100 5.54 -18.06 -16.33
C ASN A 100 4.68 -16.83 -16.63
N ASP A 101 4.63 -16.41 -17.89
CA ASP A 101 3.87 -15.26 -18.35
C ASP A 101 2.36 -15.46 -18.19
N ALA A 102 1.86 -16.68 -18.44
CA ALA A 102 0.45 -16.99 -18.26
C ALA A 102 0.01 -16.95 -16.78
N ALA A 103 0.83 -17.49 -15.88
CA ALA A 103 0.59 -17.43 -14.44
C ALA A 103 0.66 -16.00 -13.91
N LEU A 104 1.66 -15.23 -14.36
CA LEU A 104 1.82 -13.82 -14.00
C LEU A 104 0.65 -12.99 -14.52
N LYS A 105 0.24 -13.19 -15.77
CA LYS A 105 -0.96 -12.56 -16.35
C LYS A 105 -2.19 -12.87 -15.51
N ALA A 106 -2.43 -14.14 -15.17
CA ALA A 106 -3.57 -14.54 -14.36
C ALA A 106 -3.55 -13.87 -12.98
N GLN A 107 -2.38 -13.73 -12.35
CA GLN A 107 -2.25 -13.03 -11.07
C GLN A 107 -2.65 -11.56 -11.19
N TRP A 108 -2.16 -10.83 -12.20
CA TRP A 108 -2.51 -9.42 -12.40
C TRP A 108 -3.99 -9.23 -12.77
N GLN A 109 -4.53 -10.13 -13.59
CA GLN A 109 -5.95 -10.13 -13.92
C GLN A 109 -6.82 -10.41 -12.68
N SER A 110 -6.44 -11.36 -11.84
CA SER A 110 -7.12 -11.62 -10.56
C SER A 110 -7.14 -10.39 -9.66
N ARG A 111 -6.00 -9.69 -9.54
CA ARG A 111 -5.94 -8.44 -8.75
C ARG A 111 -6.89 -7.37 -9.28
N MET A 112 -6.98 -7.22 -10.60
CA MET A 112 -7.89 -6.28 -11.24
C MET A 112 -9.36 -6.69 -11.02
N LEU A 113 -9.69 -7.97 -11.16
CA LEU A 113 -11.03 -8.50 -10.88
C LEU A 113 -11.44 -8.27 -9.43
N ASP A 114 -10.55 -8.54 -8.48
CA ASP A 114 -10.81 -8.35 -7.06
C ASP A 114 -11.05 -6.87 -6.73
N ALA A 115 -10.27 -5.96 -7.32
CA ALA A 115 -10.47 -4.52 -7.15
C ALA A 115 -11.82 -4.06 -7.73
N LYS A 116 -12.19 -4.55 -8.94
CA LYS A 116 -13.51 -4.28 -9.55
C LYS A 116 -14.66 -4.81 -8.70
N ARG A 117 -14.53 -6.03 -8.16
CA ARG A 117 -15.53 -6.63 -7.27
C ARG A 117 -15.70 -5.80 -5.99
N ARG A 118 -14.61 -5.33 -5.40
CA ARG A 118 -14.65 -4.44 -4.23
C ARG A 118 -15.37 -3.14 -4.55
N LEU A 119 -15.07 -2.53 -5.70
CA LEU A 119 -15.75 -1.32 -6.17
C LEU A 119 -17.26 -1.55 -6.27
N GLN A 120 -17.68 -2.58 -7.01
CA GLN A 120 -19.09 -2.89 -7.21
C GLN A 120 -19.81 -3.18 -5.88
N ASN A 121 -19.19 -3.94 -4.98
CA ASN A 121 -19.76 -4.24 -3.67
C ASN A 121 -19.93 -2.98 -2.82
N ALA A 122 -18.93 -2.09 -2.81
CA ALA A 122 -18.98 -0.84 -2.06
C ALA A 122 -20.03 0.12 -2.63
N GLU A 123 -20.16 0.21 -3.96
CA GLU A 123 -21.22 0.99 -4.63
C GLU A 123 -22.62 0.46 -4.31
N ASN A 124 -22.83 -0.86 -4.38
CA ASN A 124 -24.09 -1.50 -4.00
C ASN A 124 -24.44 -1.27 -2.52
N ASN A 125 -23.44 -1.31 -1.63
CA ASN A 125 -23.64 -1.04 -0.21
C ASN A 125 -24.04 0.42 0.01
N TYR A 126 -23.35 1.37 -0.63
CA TYR A 126 -23.66 2.79 -0.55
C TYR A 126 -25.10 3.09 -0.99
N GLN A 127 -25.52 2.56 -2.14
CA GLN A 127 -26.89 2.73 -2.66
C GLN A 127 -27.94 2.16 -1.70
N GLN A 128 -27.67 1.01 -1.09
CA GLN A 128 -28.58 0.43 -0.09
C GLN A 128 -28.68 1.28 1.17
N LEU A 129 -27.56 1.81 1.67
CA LEU A 129 -27.55 2.71 2.83
C LEU A 129 -28.31 4.00 2.53
N GLU A 130 -28.09 4.59 1.36
CA GLU A 130 -28.79 5.78 0.91
C GLU A 130 -30.30 5.55 0.82
N LYS A 131 -30.73 4.44 0.23
CA LYS A 131 -32.14 4.06 0.18
C LYS A 131 -32.74 3.90 1.57
N ARG A 132 -32.10 3.13 2.46
CA ARG A 132 -32.59 2.92 3.84
C ARG A 132 -32.68 4.23 4.61
N LYS A 133 -31.70 5.12 4.43
CA LYS A 133 -31.71 6.45 5.04
C LYS A 133 -32.87 7.29 4.50
N SER A 134 -33.08 7.30 3.18
CA SER A 134 -34.21 8.00 2.56
C SER A 134 -35.55 7.45 3.03
N ASP A 135 -35.69 6.13 3.15
CA ASP A 135 -36.92 5.48 3.63
C ASP A 135 -37.20 5.86 5.10
N LEU A 136 -36.16 5.83 5.96
CA LEU A 136 -36.26 6.25 7.36
C LEU A 136 -36.58 7.75 7.48
N GLN A 137 -35.95 8.58 6.65
CA GLN A 137 -36.23 10.01 6.61
C GLN A 137 -37.65 10.29 6.10
N ALA A 138 -38.16 9.56 5.10
CA ALA A 138 -39.52 9.71 4.61
C ALA A 138 -40.56 9.32 5.68
N GLN A 139 -40.28 8.26 6.46
CA GLN A 139 -41.14 7.80 7.56
C GLN A 139 -41.38 8.91 8.60
N TRP A 140 -40.35 9.70 8.92
CA TRP A 140 -40.42 10.74 9.94
C TRP A 140 -40.58 12.17 9.39
N GLY A 141 -40.28 12.39 8.11
CA GLY A 141 -40.26 13.70 7.47
C GLY A 141 -41.52 14.05 6.66
N SER A 142 -42.37 13.08 6.32
CA SER A 142 -43.42 13.30 5.32
C SER A 142 -44.83 13.63 5.86
N SER A 143 -45.06 13.68 7.18
CA SER A 143 -46.44 13.60 7.67
C SER A 143 -46.71 14.30 9.01
N GLY A 144 -46.18 15.50 9.26
CA GLY A 144 -46.50 16.25 10.49
C GLY A 144 -46.25 15.45 11.78
N SER A 145 -45.41 14.41 11.68
CA SER A 145 -45.14 13.44 12.73
C SER A 145 -44.41 14.12 13.88
N ALA A 146 -44.66 13.61 15.08
CA ALA A 146 -43.82 13.93 16.24
C ALA A 146 -42.34 13.70 15.90
N LEU A 147 -41.46 14.44 16.59
CA LEU A 147 -40.01 14.29 16.45
C LEU A 147 -39.61 12.80 16.42
N PRO A 148 -38.69 12.40 15.53
CA PRO A 148 -38.27 11.01 15.45
C PRO A 148 -37.78 10.53 16.83
N PRO A 149 -38.08 9.29 17.22
CA PRO A 149 -37.57 8.72 18.45
C PRO A 149 -36.03 8.70 18.41
N GLN A 150 -35.40 8.73 19.58
CA GLN A 150 -33.94 8.85 19.69
C GLN A 150 -33.23 7.72 18.93
N GLU A 151 -33.80 6.52 18.94
CA GLU A 151 -33.28 5.35 18.21
C GLU A 151 -33.22 5.59 16.70
N ALA A 152 -34.20 6.29 16.11
CA ALA A 152 -34.19 6.61 14.69
C ALA A 152 -33.12 7.65 14.34
N LEU A 153 -32.91 8.63 15.23
CA LEU A 153 -31.81 9.61 15.08
C LEU A 153 -30.45 8.91 15.13
N ASP A 154 -30.27 7.98 16.05
CA ASP A 154 -29.02 7.23 16.20
C ASP A 154 -28.79 6.30 15.02
N GLN A 155 -29.84 5.66 14.48
CA GLN A 155 -29.76 4.89 13.23
C GLN A 155 -29.35 5.76 12.04
N MET A 156 -29.92 6.95 11.86
CA MET A 156 -29.52 7.86 10.77
C MET A 156 -28.05 8.28 10.89
N LYS A 157 -27.59 8.62 12.10
CA LYS A 157 -26.16 8.94 12.35
C LYS A 157 -25.25 7.76 12.02
N GLN A 158 -25.65 6.54 12.39
CA GLN A 158 -24.88 5.34 12.08
C GLN A 158 -24.81 5.11 10.57
N MET A 159 -25.93 5.28 9.86
CA MET A 159 -25.96 5.21 8.40
C MET A 159 -25.04 6.25 7.75
N ASP A 160 -24.94 7.46 8.29
CA ASP A 160 -24.01 8.48 7.78
C ASP A 160 -22.54 8.05 7.91
N VAL A 161 -22.18 7.46 9.06
CA VAL A 161 -20.84 6.90 9.27
C VAL A 161 -20.56 5.77 8.29
N ASP A 162 -21.52 4.86 8.11
CA ASP A 162 -21.38 3.72 7.21
C ASP A 162 -21.34 4.15 5.73
N MET A 163 -22.10 5.18 5.34
CA MET A 163 -22.04 5.79 4.01
C MET A 163 -20.67 6.43 3.75
N SER A 164 -20.12 7.13 4.76
CA SER A 164 -18.77 7.70 4.65
C SER A 164 -17.71 6.61 4.49
N ARG A 165 -17.85 5.48 5.21
CA ARG A 165 -16.94 4.34 5.07
C ARG A 165 -17.06 3.71 3.67
N ALA A 166 -18.28 3.45 3.20
CA ALA A 166 -18.52 2.90 1.87
C ALA A 166 -17.96 3.83 0.77
N LYS A 167 -18.09 5.16 0.92
CA LYS A 167 -17.50 6.12 0.00
C LYS A 167 -15.97 6.03 -0.03
N ALA A 168 -15.32 5.96 1.14
CA ALA A 168 -13.87 5.78 1.20
C ALA A 168 -13.41 4.46 0.56
N GLU A 169 -14.19 3.39 0.71
CA GLU A 169 -13.94 2.10 0.03
C GLU A 169 -14.08 2.20 -1.49
N ILE A 170 -15.09 2.91 -1.99
CA ILE A 170 -15.27 3.20 -3.42
C ILE A 170 -14.05 3.96 -3.97
N ASP A 171 -13.64 5.03 -3.28
CA ASP A 171 -12.52 5.86 -3.71
C ASP A 171 -11.20 5.06 -3.69
N ASN A 172 -10.98 4.24 -2.67
CA ASN A 172 -9.81 3.35 -2.61
C ASN A 172 -9.83 2.31 -3.74
N ALA A 173 -10.98 1.66 -3.98
CA ALA A 173 -11.08 0.66 -5.04
C ALA A 173 -10.88 1.29 -6.44
N ARG A 174 -11.37 2.52 -6.65
CA ARG A 174 -11.12 3.28 -7.89
C ARG A 174 -9.65 3.63 -8.04
N ASP A 175 -8.98 4.07 -6.97
CA ASP A 175 -7.54 4.33 -6.97
C ASP A 175 -6.73 3.07 -7.29
N GLN A 176 -7.13 1.92 -6.73
CA GLN A 176 -6.50 0.64 -7.05
C GLN A 176 -6.61 0.28 -8.54
N ILE A 177 -7.79 0.44 -9.13
CA ILE A 177 -8.06 0.12 -10.53
C ILE A 177 -7.32 1.08 -11.48
N ASN A 178 -7.34 2.38 -11.18
CA ASN A 178 -6.87 3.41 -12.11
C ASN A 178 -5.38 3.73 -11.95
N ASN A 179 -4.85 3.65 -10.73
CA ASN A 179 -3.51 4.14 -10.42
C ASN A 179 -2.62 3.01 -9.91
N VAL A 180 -2.96 2.38 -8.79
CA VAL A 180 -2.03 1.46 -8.08
C VAL A 180 -1.69 0.22 -8.90
N ILE A 181 -2.69 -0.54 -9.35
CA ILE A 181 -2.46 -1.77 -10.10
C ILE A 181 -1.77 -1.49 -11.44
N PRO A 182 -2.23 -0.50 -12.25
CA PRO A 182 -1.54 -0.16 -13.50
C PRO A 182 -0.10 0.33 -13.31
N ASP A 183 0.17 1.12 -12.27
CA ASP A 183 1.51 1.62 -12.00
C ASP A 183 2.46 0.53 -11.51
N GLU A 184 1.98 -0.36 -10.63
CA GLU A 184 2.76 -1.54 -10.20
C GLU A 184 3.04 -2.47 -11.37
N ALA A 185 2.05 -2.72 -12.23
CA ALA A 185 2.21 -3.51 -13.45
C ALA A 185 3.27 -2.89 -14.37
N ARG A 186 3.24 -1.57 -14.58
CA ARG A 186 4.25 -0.85 -15.38
C ARG A 186 5.65 -0.98 -14.78
N ARG A 187 5.78 -0.84 -13.45
CA ARG A 187 7.05 -1.03 -12.73
C ARG A 187 7.58 -2.46 -12.83
N ALA A 188 6.68 -3.44 -12.88
CA ALA A 188 7.00 -4.85 -13.06
C ALA A 188 7.23 -5.26 -14.54
N GLY A 189 7.19 -4.31 -15.49
CA GLY A 189 7.39 -4.58 -16.92
C GLY A 189 6.21 -5.29 -17.60
N ILE A 190 5.05 -5.30 -16.96
CA ILE A 190 3.84 -5.98 -17.46
C ILE A 190 3.20 -5.15 -18.57
N PRO A 191 2.85 -5.76 -19.72
CA PRO A 191 2.15 -5.07 -20.79
C PRO A 191 0.77 -4.54 -20.34
N PRO A 192 0.40 -3.28 -20.66
CA PRO A 192 -0.88 -2.72 -20.24
C PRO A 192 -2.09 -3.43 -20.86
N GLY A 193 -1.90 -4.17 -21.96
CA GLY A 193 -2.95 -4.97 -22.58
C GLY A 193 -3.49 -6.06 -21.66
N TRP A 194 -2.66 -6.65 -20.80
CA TRP A 194 -3.06 -7.75 -19.92
C TRP A 194 -4.13 -7.34 -18.90
N LEU A 195 -4.11 -6.08 -18.48
CA LEU A 195 -5.07 -5.53 -17.51
C LEU A 195 -6.41 -5.15 -18.15
N ARG A 196 -6.45 -4.91 -19.47
CA ARG A 196 -7.65 -4.47 -20.20
C ARG A 196 -8.58 -5.61 -20.62
N GLU A 197 -8.03 -6.81 -20.79
CA GLU A 197 -8.79 -8.02 -21.12
C GLU A 197 -9.69 -8.50 -19.97
N VAL A 198 -9.60 -7.84 -18.81
CA VAL A 198 -10.44 -8.10 -17.65
C VAL A 198 -11.75 -7.34 -17.84
N GLU A 199 -12.62 -7.77 -18.76
CA GLU A 199 -14.00 -7.24 -18.85
C GLU A 199 -14.97 -8.04 -17.99
#